data_AF-A0A661YSP2-F1
#
_entry.id   AF-A0A661YSP2-F1
#
_cell.length_a   1.000
_cell.length_b   1.000
_cell.length_c   1.000
_cell.angle_alpha   90.00
_cell.angle_beta   90.00
_cell.angle_gamma   90.00
#
_symmetry.space_group_name_H-M   'P 1'
#
loop_
_entity.id
_entity.type
_entity.pdbx_description
1 polymer ?
#
loop_
_entity_poly.entity_id
_entity_poly.type
_entity_poly.pdbx_seq_one_letter_code
_entity_poly.pdbx_strand_id
1 'polypeptide(L)'
;KGMRLVKDKAEILNAIRGARSEALNAFGNDAVYIEKYIDSPHHIEFQILADKHGNAVHLFERECSVQRRHQKVVEETPSPLMTPKVRAEMGRHAVMAAKAVNYSGAGTIEFIMGDDLNYYFLEMNTRLQVEHPITESVVGIDLVKQQINISNGLKLSFKQEDLSQSGHAIECRIYAEDAENNFMPSPGVIKHFSEPLGLGIRHDGYVYSGYEIPIFYDPMISKLIVWGETRQDAIDRMKSALYNYKITGIKTSIQFLERIMNTPAFVEGKYNTHFIQENEDFLFTPKASTIECEELAMATAFVNYLDKLEETNLHSTTENGNNPWKSFGRKKNVTRL
;
A
#
# COMPACT_ATOMS: atom_id res chain seq x y z
N LYS A 1 -17.86 4.31 -6.69
CA LYS A 1 -19.19 3.85 -7.21
C LYS A 1 -20.04 5.09 -7.45
N GLY A 2 -20.90 5.11 -8.47
CA GLY A 2 -21.76 6.26 -8.77
C GLY A 2 -21.13 7.40 -9.59
N MET A 3 -20.01 7.17 -10.27
CA MET A 3 -19.36 8.15 -11.16
C MET A 3 -19.45 7.70 -12.62
N ARG A 4 -19.65 8.64 -13.56
CA ARG A 4 -19.73 8.36 -15.01
C ARG A 4 -19.00 9.45 -15.79
N LEU A 5 -18.05 9.06 -16.64
CA LEU A 5 -17.44 9.97 -17.62
C LEU A 5 -18.41 10.21 -18.77
N VAL A 6 -18.56 11.47 -19.17
CA VAL A 6 -19.37 11.88 -20.32
C VAL A 6 -18.46 12.66 -21.27
N LYS A 7 -18.24 12.13 -22.48
CA LYS A 7 -17.42 12.80 -23.50
C LYS A 7 -18.28 13.60 -24.47
N ASP A 8 -19.50 13.13 -24.73
CA ASP A 8 -20.42 13.76 -25.67
C ASP A 8 -21.69 14.27 -24.98
N LYS A 9 -22.17 15.44 -25.41
CA LYS A 9 -23.39 16.07 -24.88
C LYS A 9 -24.61 15.16 -24.96
N ALA A 10 -24.68 14.30 -25.98
CA ALA A 10 -25.78 13.36 -26.18
C ALA A 10 -25.88 12.30 -25.07
N GLU A 11 -24.79 12.00 -24.37
CA GLU A 11 -24.72 10.94 -23.36
C GLU A 11 -25.17 11.42 -21.97
N ILE A 12 -25.21 12.74 -21.73
CA ILE A 12 -25.46 13.35 -20.40
C ILE A 12 -26.73 12.78 -19.75
N LEU A 13 -27.86 12.75 -20.46
CA LEU A 13 -29.14 12.31 -19.89
C LEU A 13 -29.15 10.82 -19.53
N ASN A 14 -28.39 10.00 -20.26
CA ASN A 14 -28.26 8.57 -19.97
C ASN A 14 -27.32 8.36 -18.77
N ALA A 15 -26.20 9.06 -18.73
CA ALA A 15 -25.23 9.00 -17.64
C ALA A 15 -25.84 9.46 -16.31
N ILE A 16 -26.58 10.57 -16.30
CA ILE A 16 -27.29 11.06 -15.10
C ILE A 16 -28.27 10.01 -14.58
N ARG A 17 -29.10 9.42 -15.46
CA ARG A 17 -30.06 8.38 -15.04
C ARG A 17 -29.37 7.16 -14.43
N GLY A 18 -28.28 6.69 -15.05
CA GLY A 18 -27.48 5.59 -14.54
C GLY A 18 -26.84 5.91 -13.19
N ALA A 19 -26.21 7.08 -13.06
CA ALA A 19 -25.54 7.51 -11.83
C ALA A 19 -26.54 7.67 -10.67
N ARG A 20 -27.71 8.31 -10.90
CA ARG A 20 -28.77 8.46 -9.89
C ARG A 20 -29.28 7.11 -9.39
N SER A 21 -29.54 6.17 -10.31
CA SER A 21 -30.03 4.84 -9.93
C SER A 21 -28.99 4.07 -9.10
N GLU A 22 -27.71 4.17 -9.46
CA GLU A 22 -26.63 3.52 -8.71
C GLU A 22 -26.44 4.16 -7.32
N ALA A 23 -26.49 5.50 -7.25
CA ALA A 23 -26.37 6.25 -6.00
C ALA A 23 -27.53 5.95 -5.03
N LEU A 24 -28.77 5.92 -5.54
CA LEU A 24 -29.94 5.58 -4.74
C LEU A 24 -29.83 4.17 -4.15
N ASN A 25 -29.42 3.20 -4.97
CA ASN A 25 -29.30 1.80 -4.54
C ASN A 25 -28.15 1.58 -3.55
N ALA A 26 -27.03 2.30 -3.71
CA ALA A 26 -25.83 2.11 -2.88
C ALA A 26 -25.83 2.96 -1.61
N PHE A 27 -26.41 4.16 -1.65
CA PHE A 27 -26.28 5.18 -0.60
C PHE A 27 -27.62 5.75 -0.10
N GLY A 28 -28.75 5.36 -0.71
CA GLY A 28 -30.08 5.88 -0.33
C GLY A 28 -30.34 7.33 -0.73
N ASN A 29 -29.47 7.94 -1.55
CA ASN A 29 -29.57 9.32 -2.01
C ASN A 29 -29.23 9.39 -3.51
N ASP A 30 -30.10 10.00 -4.31
CA ASP A 30 -29.94 10.10 -5.76
C ASP A 30 -29.44 11.46 -6.26
N ALA A 31 -28.99 12.33 -5.35
CA ALA A 31 -28.37 13.58 -5.71
C ALA A 31 -27.09 13.33 -6.53
N VAL A 32 -26.97 14.06 -7.64
CA VAL A 32 -25.80 14.02 -8.53
C VAL A 32 -25.43 15.44 -8.92
N TYR A 33 -24.14 15.69 -9.13
CA TYR A 33 -23.61 16.92 -9.68
C TYR A 33 -22.70 16.60 -10.87
N ILE A 34 -22.27 17.64 -11.62
CA ILE A 34 -21.38 17.50 -12.77
C ILE A 34 -20.13 18.33 -12.49
N GLU A 35 -18.97 17.76 -12.78
CA GLU A 35 -17.67 18.42 -12.68
C GLU A 35 -16.91 18.31 -13.99
N LYS A 36 -15.90 19.18 -14.17
CA LYS A 36 -15.00 19.09 -15.31
C LYS A 36 -14.09 17.89 -15.13
N TYR A 37 -14.07 16.99 -16.12
CA TYR A 37 -13.14 15.87 -16.14
C TYR A 37 -11.72 16.34 -16.47
N ILE A 38 -10.73 15.77 -15.78
CA ILE A 38 -9.29 16.02 -15.97
C ILE A 38 -8.70 14.72 -16.51
N ASP A 39 -8.04 14.80 -17.67
CA ASP A 39 -7.64 13.62 -18.47
C ASP A 39 -6.39 12.91 -17.95
N SER A 40 -5.52 13.61 -17.22
CA SER A 40 -4.35 13.02 -16.57
C SER A 40 -4.31 13.46 -15.11
N PRO A 41 -5.27 13.00 -14.28
CA PRO A 41 -5.39 13.52 -12.94
C PRO A 41 -4.36 12.87 -12.03
N HIS A 42 -3.63 13.72 -11.33
CA HIS A 42 -2.85 13.38 -10.15
C HIS A 42 -3.72 13.60 -8.91
N HIS A 43 -3.71 12.63 -7.99
CA HIS A 43 -4.42 12.72 -6.73
C HIS A 43 -3.45 13.18 -5.64
N ILE A 44 -3.56 14.46 -5.28
CA ILE A 44 -2.70 15.12 -4.28
C ILE A 44 -3.56 15.45 -3.07
N GLU A 45 -3.07 15.14 -1.88
CA GLU A 45 -3.83 15.44 -0.68
C GLU A 45 -2.97 16.02 0.43
N PHE A 46 -3.51 16.99 1.18
CA PHE A 46 -2.80 17.65 2.27
C PHE A 46 -3.34 17.19 3.62
N GLN A 47 -2.44 16.67 4.47
CA GLN A 47 -2.76 16.33 5.85
C GLN A 47 -2.99 17.61 6.65
N ILE A 48 -4.12 17.70 7.36
CA ILE A 48 -4.44 18.82 8.26
C ILE A 48 -4.46 18.35 9.70
N LEU A 49 -3.94 19.19 10.61
CA LEU A 49 -4.24 19.16 12.03
C LEU A 49 -4.81 20.52 12.45
N ALA A 50 -5.92 20.51 13.17
CA ALA A 50 -6.54 21.71 13.71
C ALA A 50 -7.00 21.50 15.15
N ASP A 51 -6.78 22.47 16.03
CA ASP A 51 -7.25 22.43 17.42
C ASP A 51 -8.54 23.23 17.64
N LYS A 52 -9.11 23.10 18.84
CA LYS A 52 -10.32 23.82 19.26
C LYS A 52 -10.08 25.30 19.58
N HIS A 53 -8.85 25.80 19.40
CA HIS A 53 -8.43 27.17 19.72
C HIS A 53 -8.22 28.02 18.46
N GLY A 54 -8.60 27.49 17.29
CA GLY A 54 -8.49 28.18 15.99
C GLY A 54 -7.14 28.00 15.30
N ASN A 55 -6.23 27.19 15.85
CA ASN A 55 -4.98 26.85 15.18
C ASN A 55 -5.23 25.73 14.17
N ALA A 56 -4.66 25.86 12.98
CA ALA A 56 -4.65 24.82 11.96
C ALA A 56 -3.35 24.89 11.15
N VAL A 57 -2.77 23.74 10.87
CA VAL A 57 -1.54 23.57 10.09
C VAL A 57 -1.71 22.41 9.10
N HIS A 58 -0.95 22.43 8.02
CA HIS A 58 -0.78 21.27 7.15
C HIS A 58 0.52 20.53 7.49
N LEU A 59 0.49 19.20 7.43
CA LEU A 59 1.66 18.33 7.53
C LEU A 59 2.10 17.87 6.13
N PHE A 60 2.10 18.83 5.19
CA PHE A 60 2.46 18.65 3.78
C PHE A 60 1.52 17.69 3.02
N GLU A 61 1.90 17.36 1.79
CA GLU A 61 1.10 16.55 0.87
C GLU A 61 1.47 15.07 0.86
N ARG A 62 0.56 14.25 0.34
CA ARG A 62 0.81 12.89 -0.15
C ARG A 62 0.42 12.79 -1.61
N GLU A 63 1.18 11.99 -2.34
CA GLU A 63 0.87 11.52 -3.69
C GLU A 63 0.13 10.20 -3.61
N CYS A 64 -1.08 10.17 -4.15
CA CYS A 64 -1.96 9.00 -4.07
C CYS A 64 -2.47 8.57 -5.46
N SER A 65 -1.77 8.94 -6.53
CA SER A 65 -2.20 8.64 -7.90
C SER A 65 -2.14 7.17 -8.27
N VAL A 66 -1.32 6.33 -7.63
CA VAL A 66 -1.27 4.89 -7.95
C VAL A 66 -2.54 4.22 -7.42
N GLN A 67 -3.54 4.10 -8.30
CA GLN A 67 -4.89 3.65 -7.96
C GLN A 67 -5.41 2.55 -8.89
N ARG A 68 -6.26 1.68 -8.34
CA ARG A 68 -7.02 0.67 -9.07
C ARG A 68 -8.50 0.88 -8.84
N ARG A 69 -9.30 1.09 -9.90
CA ARG A 69 -10.76 1.33 -9.79
C ARG A 69 -11.11 2.40 -8.74
N HIS A 70 -10.32 3.48 -8.70
CA HIS A 70 -10.41 4.59 -7.72
C HIS A 70 -10.09 4.20 -6.25
N GLN A 71 -9.41 3.07 -6.03
CA GLN A 71 -8.87 2.70 -4.73
C GLN A 71 -7.35 2.91 -4.75
N LYS A 72 -6.82 3.61 -3.75
CA LYS A 72 -5.39 3.83 -3.57
C LYS A 72 -4.68 2.50 -3.28
N VAL A 73 -3.55 2.27 -3.95
CA VAL A 73 -2.75 1.04 -3.86
C VAL A 73 -1.37 1.31 -3.28
N VAL A 74 -0.74 2.39 -3.75
CA VAL A 74 0.55 2.89 -3.28
C VAL A 74 0.45 4.39 -3.08
N GLU A 75 0.98 4.86 -1.97
CA GLU A 75 1.04 6.27 -1.61
C GLU A 75 2.47 6.67 -1.27
N GLU A 76 2.87 7.88 -1.61
CA GLU A 76 4.20 8.37 -1.27
C GLU A 76 4.21 9.85 -0.84
N THR A 77 5.22 10.23 -0.06
CA THR A 77 5.45 11.62 0.33
C THR A 77 6.94 11.90 0.49
N PRO A 78 7.44 13.07 0.07
CA PRO A 78 6.71 14.12 -0.68
C PRO A 78 6.31 13.66 -2.10
N SER A 79 5.37 14.36 -2.73
CA SER A 79 5.00 14.04 -4.12
C SER A 79 6.14 14.39 -5.09
N PRO A 80 6.49 13.50 -6.05
CA PRO A 80 7.51 13.78 -7.06
C PRO A 80 7.08 14.89 -8.05
N LEU A 81 5.78 15.18 -8.15
CA LEU A 81 5.23 16.23 -9.02
C LEU A 81 5.40 17.64 -8.42
N MET A 82 5.51 17.74 -7.10
CA MET A 82 5.37 19.00 -6.38
C MET A 82 6.62 19.87 -6.42
N THR A 83 6.43 21.14 -6.81
CA THR A 83 7.44 22.19 -6.60
C THR A 83 7.22 22.90 -5.26
N PRO A 84 8.26 23.52 -4.66
CA PRO A 84 8.10 24.29 -3.41
C PRO A 84 7.03 25.39 -3.50
N LYS A 85 6.91 26.04 -4.66
CA LYS A 85 5.92 27.09 -4.89
C LYS A 85 4.49 26.54 -4.86
N VAL A 86 4.22 25.49 -5.64
CA VAL A 86 2.89 24.86 -5.73
C VAL A 86 2.50 24.26 -4.38
N ARG A 87 3.44 23.60 -3.69
CA ARG A 87 3.22 23.05 -2.35
C ARG A 87 2.82 24.11 -1.33
N ALA A 88 3.52 25.26 -1.31
CA ALA A 88 3.19 26.36 -0.40
C ALA A 88 1.80 26.96 -0.70
N GLU A 89 1.45 27.07 -1.98
CA GLU A 89 0.15 27.59 -2.41
C GLU A 89 -1.00 26.64 -2.04
N MET A 90 -0.89 25.36 -2.39
CA MET A 90 -1.88 24.35 -2.06
C MET A 90 -2.02 24.14 -0.56
N GLY A 91 -0.91 24.09 0.18
CA GLY A 91 -0.92 23.97 1.64
C GLY A 91 -1.66 25.13 2.31
N ARG A 92 -1.48 26.35 1.81
CA ARG A 92 -2.26 27.52 2.27
C ARG A 92 -3.76 27.35 1.98
N HIS A 93 -4.14 26.89 0.79
CA HIS A 93 -5.54 26.65 0.45
C HIS A 93 -6.17 25.54 1.30
N ALA A 94 -5.44 24.46 1.58
CA ALA A 94 -5.90 23.38 2.45
C ALA A 94 -6.15 23.87 3.89
N VAL A 95 -5.23 24.66 4.46
CA VAL A 95 -5.43 25.26 5.80
C VAL A 95 -6.58 26.26 5.80
N MET A 96 -6.74 27.05 4.74
CA MET A 96 -7.88 27.97 4.61
C MET A 96 -9.21 27.23 4.57
N ALA A 97 -9.31 26.14 3.82
CA ALA A 97 -10.51 25.31 3.75
C ALA A 97 -10.89 24.76 5.13
N ALA A 98 -9.93 24.21 5.86
CA ALA A 98 -10.14 23.70 7.21
C ALA A 98 -10.60 24.80 8.19
N LYS A 99 -9.99 26.00 8.14
CA LYS A 99 -10.39 27.13 8.97
C LYS A 99 -11.78 27.66 8.63
N ALA A 100 -12.16 27.69 7.35
CA ALA A 100 -13.47 28.19 6.91
C ALA A 100 -14.65 27.41 7.51
N VAL A 101 -14.43 26.13 7.84
CA VAL A 101 -15.44 25.26 8.46
C VAL A 101 -15.22 25.04 9.96
N ASN A 102 -14.31 25.81 10.59
CA ASN A 102 -13.91 25.64 11.99
C ASN A 102 -13.53 24.19 12.32
N TYR A 103 -12.77 23.54 11.43
CA TYR A 103 -12.39 22.14 11.58
C TYR A 103 -11.56 21.90 12.84
N SER A 104 -11.71 20.74 13.46
CA SER A 104 -10.93 20.28 14.61
C SER A 104 -10.61 18.80 14.47
N GLY A 105 -9.38 18.42 14.81
CA GLY A 105 -8.85 17.06 14.71
C GLY A 105 -7.89 16.89 13.52
N ALA A 106 -7.68 15.65 13.12
CA ALA A 106 -6.94 15.31 11.91
C ALA A 106 -7.91 15.04 10.76
N GLY A 107 -7.65 15.68 9.63
CA GLY A 107 -8.40 15.51 8.40
C GLY A 107 -7.51 15.67 7.19
N THR A 108 -8.04 15.49 6.00
CA THR A 108 -7.25 15.62 4.76
C THR A 108 -8.07 16.37 3.72
N ILE A 109 -7.41 17.29 3.02
CA ILE A 109 -7.98 18.02 1.89
C ILE A 109 -7.42 17.41 0.61
N GLU A 110 -8.28 16.84 -0.21
CA GLU A 110 -7.91 16.19 -1.47
C GLU A 110 -8.06 17.18 -2.64
N PHE A 111 -7.13 17.07 -3.58
CA PHE A 111 -7.10 17.83 -4.81
C PHE A 111 -6.86 16.89 -5.99
N ILE A 112 -7.47 17.23 -7.12
CA ILE A 112 -7.05 16.71 -8.41
C ILE A 112 -6.16 17.75 -9.08
N MET A 113 -5.00 17.33 -9.56
CA MET A 113 -4.04 18.17 -10.27
C MET A 113 -3.82 17.64 -11.69
N GLY A 114 -3.76 18.53 -12.68
CA GLY A 114 -3.34 18.18 -14.05
C GLY A 114 -1.83 18.30 -14.23
N ASP A 115 -1.32 17.79 -15.36
CA ASP A 115 0.11 17.90 -15.73
C ASP A 115 0.61 19.35 -15.89
N ASP A 116 -0.32 20.30 -16.09
CA ASP A 116 -0.06 21.74 -16.12
C ASP A 116 0.07 22.38 -14.72
N LEU A 117 0.03 21.55 -13.66
CA LEU A 117 0.04 21.93 -12.25
C LEU A 117 -1.16 22.78 -11.82
N ASN A 118 -2.20 22.88 -12.65
CA ASN A 118 -3.48 23.42 -12.19
C ASN A 118 -4.18 22.38 -11.32
N TYR A 119 -4.67 22.82 -10.16
CA TYR A 119 -5.29 21.94 -9.18
C TYR A 119 -6.67 22.43 -8.76
N TYR A 120 -7.51 21.48 -8.36
CA TYR A 120 -8.91 21.70 -8.04
C TYR A 120 -9.23 20.93 -6.77
N PHE A 121 -9.91 21.58 -5.83
CA PHE A 121 -10.42 20.91 -4.63
C PHE A 121 -11.36 19.77 -5.06
N LEU A 122 -11.18 18.60 -4.46
CA LEU A 122 -12.03 17.43 -4.68
C LEU A 122 -12.95 17.22 -3.48
N GLU A 123 -12.37 16.85 -2.34
CA GLU A 123 -13.12 16.58 -1.13
C GLU A 123 -12.30 16.86 0.14
N MET A 124 -12.99 16.82 1.28
CA MET A 124 -12.36 16.81 2.59
C MET A 124 -12.72 15.53 3.32
N ASN A 125 -11.73 14.70 3.59
CA ASN A 125 -11.87 13.57 4.49
C ASN A 125 -11.76 14.05 5.94
N THR A 126 -12.89 14.12 6.64
CA THR A 126 -12.98 14.62 8.03
C THR A 126 -12.59 13.56 9.07
N ARG A 127 -11.58 12.74 8.76
CA ARG A 127 -11.07 11.64 9.59
C ARG A 127 -9.61 11.37 9.26
N LEU A 128 -8.96 10.54 10.09
CA LEU A 128 -7.65 10.00 9.76
C LEU A 128 -7.78 9.05 8.54
N GLN A 129 -6.79 9.10 7.65
CA GLN A 129 -6.71 8.24 6.47
C GLN A 129 -5.77 7.06 6.72
N VAL A 130 -5.82 6.06 5.83
CA VAL A 130 -5.08 4.79 5.95
C VAL A 130 -3.58 5.08 5.86
N GLU A 131 -3.23 5.92 4.90
CA GLU A 131 -1.91 6.41 4.46
C GLU A 131 -1.31 7.53 5.33
N HIS A 132 -1.88 7.80 6.51
CA HIS A 132 -1.26 8.75 7.45
C HIS A 132 0.18 8.39 7.89
N PRO A 133 0.61 7.11 8.01
CA PRO A 133 1.94 6.78 8.51
C PRO A 133 3.08 7.37 7.68
N ILE A 134 2.92 7.50 6.35
CA ILE A 134 3.99 8.07 5.51
C ILE A 134 4.23 9.55 5.83
N THR A 135 3.17 10.30 6.19
CA THR A 135 3.30 11.67 6.72
C THR A 135 4.01 11.67 8.07
N GLU A 136 3.65 10.76 8.99
CA GLU A 136 4.32 10.65 10.28
C GLU A 136 5.82 10.33 10.11
N SER A 137 6.18 9.47 9.16
CA SER A 137 7.56 9.06 8.88
C SER A 137 8.45 10.19 8.39
N VAL A 138 7.93 11.14 7.59
CA VAL A 138 8.75 12.25 7.06
C VAL A 138 8.67 13.52 7.91
N VAL A 139 7.61 13.71 8.71
CA VAL A 139 7.42 14.91 9.54
C VAL A 139 7.82 14.67 11.01
N GLY A 140 7.75 13.43 11.49
CA GLY A 140 8.05 13.09 12.88
C GLY A 140 6.94 13.45 13.87
N ILE A 141 5.70 13.57 13.40
CA ILE A 141 4.52 13.87 14.24
C ILE A 141 3.59 12.67 14.25
N ASP A 142 3.28 12.17 15.45
CA ASP A 142 2.28 11.12 15.68
C ASP A 142 0.86 11.71 15.61
N LEU A 143 0.18 11.47 14.50
CA LEU A 143 -1.14 12.00 14.15
C LEU A 143 -2.23 11.44 15.07
N VAL A 144 -2.17 10.15 15.43
CA VAL A 144 -3.15 9.52 16.32
C VAL A 144 -3.07 10.15 17.72
N LYS A 145 -1.85 10.34 18.24
CA LYS A 145 -1.62 11.04 19.50
C LYS A 145 -2.09 12.49 19.44
N GLN A 146 -1.86 13.20 18.33
CA GLN A 146 -2.37 14.57 18.17
C GLN A 146 -3.90 14.61 18.17
N GLN A 147 -4.58 13.66 17.52
CA GLN A 147 -6.05 13.59 17.56
C GLN A 147 -6.58 13.44 19.01
N ILE A 148 -5.94 12.61 19.82
CA ILE A 148 -6.29 12.43 21.24
C ILE A 148 -6.04 13.74 22.02
N ASN A 149 -4.89 14.37 21.83
CA ASN A 149 -4.54 15.62 22.50
C ASN A 149 -5.51 16.76 22.16
N ILE A 150 -5.85 16.93 20.87
CA ILE A 150 -6.82 17.91 20.39
C ILE A 150 -8.21 17.63 20.98
N SER A 151 -8.61 16.35 21.04
CA SER A 151 -9.88 15.94 21.63
C SER A 151 -9.96 16.33 23.12
N ASN A 152 -8.85 16.19 23.84
CA ASN A 152 -8.67 16.64 25.22
C ASN A 152 -8.60 18.18 25.38
N GLY A 153 -8.73 18.94 24.29
CA GLY A 153 -8.74 20.40 24.32
C GLY A 153 -7.35 21.03 24.42
N LEU A 154 -6.28 20.26 24.21
CA LEU A 154 -4.92 20.81 24.16
C LEU A 154 -4.72 21.61 22.86
N LYS A 155 -3.86 22.62 22.95
CA LYS A 155 -3.41 23.40 21.80
C LYS A 155 -2.35 22.63 21.02
N LEU A 156 -2.26 22.87 19.72
CA LEU A 156 -1.10 22.44 18.94
C LEU A 156 0.18 23.06 19.52
N SER A 157 1.21 22.24 19.71
CA SER A 157 2.49 22.68 20.30
C SER A 157 3.48 23.24 19.27
N PHE A 158 3.07 23.32 18.00
CA PHE A 158 3.87 23.73 16.86
C PHE A 158 3.04 24.59 15.91
N LYS A 159 3.73 25.43 15.15
CA LYS A 159 3.18 26.26 14.07
C LYS A 159 3.66 25.75 12.73
N GLN A 160 3.10 26.30 11.64
CA GLN A 160 3.47 25.90 10.27
C GLN A 160 4.97 26.08 9.98
N GLU A 161 5.60 27.10 10.55
CA GLU A 161 7.03 27.41 10.40
C GLU A 161 7.97 26.44 11.13
N ASP A 162 7.47 25.69 12.11
CA ASP A 162 8.24 24.69 12.85
C ASP A 162 8.29 23.34 12.11
N LEU A 163 7.50 23.18 11.04
CA LEU A 163 7.31 21.92 10.34
C LEU A 163 8.25 21.81 9.14
N SER A 164 8.85 20.64 8.97
CA SER A 164 9.65 20.27 7.81
C SER A 164 9.43 18.80 7.46
N GLN A 165 9.79 18.40 6.24
CA GLN A 165 9.85 17.00 5.82
C GLN A 165 11.31 16.60 5.67
N SER A 166 11.65 15.39 6.12
CA SER A 166 12.94 14.76 5.90
C SER A 166 12.78 13.41 5.24
N GLY A 167 13.59 13.16 4.21
CA GLY A 167 13.56 11.93 3.43
C GLY A 167 12.29 11.75 2.61
N HIS A 168 12.00 10.49 2.29
CA HIS A 168 10.89 10.06 1.45
C HIS A 168 10.27 8.81 2.05
N ALA A 169 8.94 8.75 2.09
CA ALA A 169 8.22 7.59 2.58
C ALA A 169 7.23 7.06 1.55
N ILE A 170 7.08 5.73 1.52
CA ILE A 170 6.17 5.00 0.63
C ILE A 170 5.36 4.02 1.45
N GLU A 171 4.05 3.96 1.23
CA GLU A 171 3.14 2.96 1.79
C GLU A 171 2.67 2.02 0.67
N CYS A 172 2.57 0.75 1.01
CA CYS A 172 1.96 -0.28 0.19
C CYS A 172 0.89 -1.00 1.01
N ARG A 173 -0.33 -1.07 0.45
CA ARG A 173 -1.44 -1.80 1.07
C ARG A 173 -1.36 -3.28 0.69
N ILE A 174 -1.10 -4.13 1.68
CA ILE A 174 -1.00 -5.57 1.47
C ILE A 174 -2.39 -6.18 1.63
N TYR A 175 -2.91 -6.77 0.56
CA TYR A 175 -4.24 -7.37 0.50
C TYR A 175 -4.15 -8.87 0.31
N ALA A 176 -5.11 -9.60 0.89
CA ALA A 176 -5.42 -10.99 0.58
C ALA A 176 -6.21 -11.05 -0.73
N GLU A 177 -5.53 -10.86 -1.86
CA GLU A 177 -6.12 -10.86 -3.20
C GLU A 177 -5.17 -11.50 -4.23
N ASP A 178 -5.75 -12.03 -5.31
CA ASP A 178 -5.00 -12.62 -6.42
C ASP A 178 -4.94 -11.65 -7.61
N ALA A 179 -3.85 -10.88 -7.70
CA ALA A 179 -3.66 -9.89 -8.75
C ALA A 179 -3.66 -10.48 -10.17
N GLU A 180 -3.22 -11.74 -10.33
CA GLU A 180 -3.21 -12.43 -11.63
C GLU A 180 -4.62 -12.88 -12.05
N ASN A 181 -5.52 -13.01 -11.08
CA ASN A 181 -6.92 -13.35 -11.30
C ASN A 181 -7.84 -12.16 -10.98
N ASN A 182 -7.60 -11.02 -11.64
CA ASN A 182 -8.42 -9.80 -11.54
C ASN A 182 -8.61 -9.29 -10.10
N PHE A 183 -7.61 -9.52 -9.23
CA PHE A 183 -7.62 -9.14 -7.81
C PHE A 183 -8.82 -9.72 -7.05
N MET A 184 -9.17 -10.97 -7.35
CA MET A 184 -10.18 -11.68 -6.60
C MET A 184 -9.73 -11.84 -5.14
N PRO A 185 -10.60 -11.59 -4.14
CA PRO A 185 -10.27 -11.83 -2.75
C PRO A 185 -9.82 -13.28 -2.53
N SER A 186 -8.80 -13.47 -1.69
CA SER A 186 -8.21 -14.76 -1.34
C SER A 186 -8.40 -15.04 0.16
N PRO A 187 -9.63 -15.32 0.62
CA PRO A 187 -9.87 -15.75 2.00
C PRO A 187 -9.19 -17.09 2.30
N GLY A 188 -8.93 -17.36 3.57
CA GLY A 188 -8.33 -18.62 4.00
C GLY A 188 -7.34 -18.46 5.16
N VAL A 189 -6.73 -19.57 5.55
CA VAL A 189 -5.82 -19.63 6.70
C VAL A 189 -4.40 -19.29 6.28
N ILE A 190 -3.81 -18.31 6.95
CA ILE A 190 -2.38 -18.00 6.83
C ILE A 190 -1.58 -19.13 7.47
N LYS A 191 -0.81 -19.88 6.68
CA LYS A 191 -0.01 -21.02 7.17
C LYS A 191 1.32 -20.59 7.74
N HIS A 192 1.94 -19.60 7.11
CA HIS A 192 3.20 -19.01 7.54
C HIS A 192 3.14 -17.50 7.32
N PHE A 193 3.63 -16.77 8.31
CA PHE A 193 3.72 -15.32 8.31
C PHE A 193 5.09 -14.91 8.83
N SER A 194 5.82 -14.15 8.01
CA SER A 194 7.05 -13.48 8.40
C SER A 194 7.02 -12.06 7.85
N GLU A 195 6.96 -11.08 8.74
CA GLU A 195 6.97 -9.66 8.40
C GLU A 195 8.40 -9.17 8.10
N PRO A 196 8.55 -8.17 7.22
CA PRO A 196 9.84 -7.53 6.99
C PRO A 196 10.20 -6.62 8.16
N LEU A 197 11.43 -6.77 8.65
CA LEU A 197 11.99 -5.95 9.72
C LEU A 197 13.25 -5.23 9.21
N GLY A 198 13.50 -4.04 9.73
CA GLY A 198 14.72 -3.30 9.43
C GLY A 198 14.61 -1.81 9.71
N LEU A 199 15.74 -1.11 9.60
CA LEU A 199 15.76 0.34 9.72
C LEU A 199 14.86 0.97 8.64
N GLY A 200 14.06 1.96 9.03
CA GLY A 200 13.16 2.65 8.10
C GLY A 200 12.04 1.78 7.54
N ILE A 201 11.73 0.63 8.17
CA ILE A 201 10.57 -0.19 7.84
C ILE A 201 9.60 -0.11 9.01
N ARG A 202 8.34 0.20 8.71
CA ARG A 202 7.21 0.17 9.65
C ARG A 202 6.14 -0.76 9.07
N HIS A 203 5.59 -1.59 9.94
CA HIS A 203 4.52 -2.52 9.59
C HIS A 203 3.33 -2.27 10.52
N ASP A 204 2.19 -1.95 9.92
CA ASP A 204 0.92 -1.79 10.62
C ASP A 204 -0.01 -2.92 10.16
N GLY A 205 0.01 -4.07 10.85
CA GLY A 205 -0.85 -5.22 10.56
C GLY A 205 -1.43 -5.87 11.81
N TYR A 206 -2.37 -6.81 11.61
CA TYR A 206 -3.08 -7.48 12.70
C TYR A 206 -3.09 -9.02 12.58
N VAL A 207 -2.55 -9.56 11.49
CA VAL A 207 -2.57 -11.00 11.20
C VAL A 207 -1.37 -11.72 11.81
N TYR A 208 -1.49 -13.05 11.93
CA TYR A 208 -0.43 -13.93 12.43
C TYR A 208 -0.57 -15.34 11.81
N SER A 209 0.43 -16.20 11.96
CA SER A 209 0.34 -17.60 11.48
C SER A 209 -0.83 -18.32 12.17
N GLY A 210 -1.73 -18.91 11.39
CA GLY A 210 -2.98 -19.52 11.84
C GLY A 210 -4.20 -18.61 11.77
N TYR A 211 -4.04 -17.31 11.46
CA TYR A 211 -5.17 -16.40 11.26
C TYR A 211 -5.97 -16.77 10.00
N GLU A 212 -7.30 -16.77 10.10
CA GLU A 212 -8.20 -16.99 8.98
C GLU A 212 -8.73 -15.65 8.45
N ILE A 213 -8.38 -15.33 7.19
CA ILE A 213 -8.91 -14.15 6.50
C ILE A 213 -10.39 -14.41 6.14
N PRO A 214 -11.33 -13.63 6.70
CA PRO A 214 -12.75 -13.81 6.45
C PRO A 214 -13.18 -13.20 5.10
N ILE A 215 -14.33 -13.64 4.59
CA ILE A 215 -14.93 -13.10 3.36
C ILE A 215 -15.76 -11.82 3.56
N PHE A 216 -16.07 -11.48 4.82
CA PHE A 216 -17.07 -10.46 5.14
C PHE A 216 -16.50 -9.04 5.24
N TYR A 217 -15.18 -8.90 5.35
CA TYR A 217 -14.51 -7.63 5.56
C TYR A 217 -13.57 -7.30 4.40
N ASP A 218 -13.02 -6.10 4.45
CA ASP A 218 -11.94 -5.70 3.57
C ASP A 218 -10.74 -6.67 3.73
N PRO A 219 -10.17 -7.20 2.62
CA PRO A 219 -9.13 -8.22 2.69
C PRO A 219 -7.73 -7.64 3.01
N MET A 220 -7.61 -6.39 3.46
CA MET A 220 -6.32 -5.81 3.83
C MET A 220 -5.71 -6.57 5.01
N ILE A 221 -4.48 -7.03 4.82
CA ILE A 221 -3.67 -7.76 5.78
C ILE A 221 -2.87 -6.79 6.65
N SER A 222 -2.25 -5.80 6.01
CA SER A 222 -1.38 -4.82 6.67
C SER A 222 -1.07 -3.65 5.75
N LYS A 223 -0.54 -2.59 6.33
CA LYS A 223 0.17 -1.53 5.61
C LYS A 223 1.67 -1.73 5.81
N LEU A 224 2.42 -1.74 4.71
CA LEU A 224 3.87 -1.77 4.75
C LEU A 224 4.38 -0.38 4.38
N ILE A 225 5.10 0.25 5.31
CA ILE A 225 5.60 1.60 5.17
C ILE A 225 7.12 1.57 5.21
N VAL A 226 7.75 2.29 4.30
CA VAL A 226 9.20 2.48 4.32
C VAL A 226 9.55 3.96 4.29
N TRP A 227 10.71 4.27 4.86
CA TRP A 227 11.35 5.58 4.79
C TRP A 227 12.79 5.45 4.28
N GLY A 228 13.23 6.41 3.47
CA GLY A 228 14.60 6.53 2.99
C GLY A 228 15.05 7.99 2.94
N GLU A 229 16.36 8.23 2.89
CA GLU A 229 16.89 9.59 2.76
C GLU A 229 16.54 10.21 1.41
N THR A 230 16.50 9.39 0.36
CA THR A 230 16.02 9.76 -0.96
C THR A 230 14.82 8.90 -1.38
N ARG A 231 14.09 9.36 -2.39
CA ARG A 231 13.03 8.58 -3.04
C ARG A 231 13.55 7.23 -3.56
N GLN A 232 14.75 7.21 -4.13
CA GLN A 232 15.36 5.98 -4.63
C GLN A 232 15.66 5.00 -3.48
N ASP A 233 16.19 5.50 -2.35
CA ASP A 233 16.42 4.66 -1.16
C ASP A 233 15.11 4.08 -0.62
N ALA A 234 14.03 4.86 -0.61
CA ALA A 234 12.71 4.40 -0.20
C ALA A 234 12.19 3.31 -1.15
N ILE A 235 12.34 3.47 -2.46
CA ILE A 235 11.96 2.46 -3.47
C ILE A 235 12.75 1.16 -3.26
N ASP A 236 14.07 1.24 -3.13
CA ASP A 236 14.90 0.04 -2.98
C ASP A 236 14.70 -0.66 -1.63
N ARG A 237 14.40 0.12 -0.58
CA ARG A 237 13.95 -0.41 0.70
C ARG A 237 12.58 -1.09 0.59
N MET A 238 11.62 -0.52 -0.14
CA MET A 238 10.31 -1.14 -0.36
C MET A 238 10.44 -2.46 -1.13
N LYS A 239 11.25 -2.49 -2.20
CA LYS A 239 11.55 -3.73 -2.94
C LYS A 239 12.09 -4.82 -2.02
N SER A 240 13.07 -4.46 -1.19
CA SER A 240 13.68 -5.39 -0.22
C SER A 240 12.67 -5.85 0.85
N ALA A 241 11.83 -4.96 1.34
CA ALA A 241 10.80 -5.28 2.33
C ALA A 241 9.72 -6.20 1.75
N LEU A 242 9.20 -5.92 0.55
CA LEU A 242 8.24 -6.75 -0.15
C LEU A 242 8.82 -8.13 -0.47
N TYR A 243 10.08 -8.20 -0.93
CA TYR A 243 10.76 -9.47 -1.17
C TYR A 243 10.85 -10.33 0.10
N ASN A 244 11.15 -9.72 1.26
CA ASN A 244 11.24 -10.45 2.53
C ASN A 244 9.88 -10.70 3.20
N TYR A 245 8.80 -10.10 2.71
CA TYR A 245 7.48 -10.29 3.30
C TYR A 245 6.86 -11.64 2.85
N LYS A 246 6.95 -12.66 3.71
CA LYS A 246 6.47 -14.01 3.39
C LYS A 246 5.13 -14.29 4.07
N ILE A 247 4.09 -14.45 3.25
CA ILE A 247 2.77 -14.91 3.66
C ILE A 247 2.40 -16.12 2.79
N THR A 248 2.04 -17.24 3.40
CA THR A 248 1.62 -18.46 2.69
C THR A 248 0.25 -18.94 3.15
N GLY A 249 -0.40 -19.78 2.34
CA GLY A 249 -1.76 -20.28 2.59
C GLY A 249 -2.86 -19.49 1.87
N ILE A 250 -2.56 -18.25 1.47
CA ILE A 250 -3.42 -17.36 0.68
C ILE A 250 -2.60 -16.67 -0.42
N LYS A 251 -3.27 -16.12 -1.43
CA LYS A 251 -2.67 -15.18 -2.40
C LYS A 251 -2.65 -13.77 -1.83
N THR A 252 -1.66 -12.98 -2.24
CA THR A 252 -1.51 -11.59 -1.77
C THR A 252 -1.10 -10.64 -2.90
N SER A 253 -1.32 -9.34 -2.67
CA SER A 253 -0.91 -8.28 -3.59
C SER A 253 0.61 -8.02 -3.61
N ILE A 254 1.42 -8.72 -2.80
CA ILE A 254 2.86 -8.43 -2.60
C ILE A 254 3.64 -8.44 -3.92
N GLN A 255 3.45 -9.47 -4.75
CA GLN A 255 4.18 -9.57 -6.03
C GLN A 255 3.78 -8.47 -7.01
N PHE A 256 2.51 -8.07 -7.01
CA PHE A 256 2.03 -6.96 -7.83
C PHE A 256 2.67 -5.63 -7.38
N LEU A 257 2.72 -5.38 -6.08
CA LEU A 257 3.39 -4.21 -5.51
C LEU A 257 4.89 -4.20 -5.81
N GLU A 258 5.55 -5.35 -5.77
CA GLU A 258 6.96 -5.48 -6.17
C GLU A 258 7.15 -5.07 -7.64
N ARG A 259 6.25 -5.48 -8.53
CA ARG A 259 6.28 -5.04 -9.95
C ARG A 259 6.07 -3.54 -10.09
N ILE A 260 5.19 -2.92 -9.29
CA ILE A 260 5.03 -1.44 -9.26
C ILE A 260 6.35 -0.76 -8.91
N MET A 261 7.04 -1.22 -7.86
CA MET A 261 8.32 -0.64 -7.42
C MET A 261 9.43 -0.76 -8.50
N ASN A 262 9.28 -1.68 -9.44
CA ASN A 262 10.21 -1.89 -10.56
C ASN A 262 9.76 -1.24 -11.87
N THR A 263 8.57 -0.64 -11.92
CA THR A 263 8.04 -0.03 -13.14
C THR A 263 8.75 1.30 -13.42
N PRO A 264 9.33 1.52 -14.61
CA PRO A 264 10.09 2.73 -14.91
C PRO A 264 9.31 4.04 -14.65
N ALA A 265 8.04 4.10 -15.04
CA ALA A 265 7.17 5.25 -14.79
C ALA A 265 7.06 5.59 -13.29
N PHE A 266 6.98 4.56 -12.42
CA PHE A 266 6.99 4.77 -10.97
C PHE A 266 8.36 5.21 -10.48
N VAL A 267 9.45 4.56 -10.91
CA VAL A 267 10.83 4.90 -10.49
C VAL A 267 11.21 6.33 -10.90
N GLU A 268 10.78 6.78 -12.07
CA GLU A 268 11.03 8.15 -12.55
C GLU A 268 10.08 9.20 -11.94
N GLY A 269 9.03 8.78 -11.22
CA GLY A 269 8.01 9.70 -10.68
C GLY A 269 7.12 10.32 -11.76
N LYS A 270 6.97 9.65 -12.91
CA LYS A 270 6.17 10.09 -14.05
C LYS A 270 4.94 9.21 -14.20
N TYR A 271 3.94 9.45 -13.36
CA TYR A 271 2.72 8.66 -13.35
C TYR A 271 1.55 9.52 -12.90
N ASN A 272 0.34 9.13 -13.29
CA ASN A 272 -0.92 9.74 -12.85
C ASN A 272 -1.90 8.62 -12.44
N THR A 273 -3.18 8.92 -12.26
CA THR A 273 -4.20 7.93 -11.87
C THR A 273 -4.44 6.79 -12.86
N HIS A 274 -3.96 6.91 -14.11
CA HIS A 274 -3.99 5.85 -15.12
C HIS A 274 -2.76 4.94 -15.07
N PHE A 275 -1.84 5.13 -14.12
CA PHE A 275 -0.58 4.37 -14.02
C PHE A 275 -0.73 2.86 -14.21
N ILE A 276 -1.66 2.22 -13.48
CA ILE A 276 -1.84 0.76 -13.56
C ILE A 276 -2.30 0.34 -14.97
N GLN A 277 -3.19 1.12 -15.60
CA GLN A 277 -3.74 0.87 -16.94
C GLN A 277 -2.68 1.08 -18.03
N GLU A 278 -1.85 2.11 -17.89
CA GLU A 278 -0.79 2.42 -18.84
C GLU A 278 0.39 1.43 -18.78
N ASN A 279 0.52 0.69 -17.67
CA ASN A 279 1.62 -0.24 -17.42
C ASN A 279 1.16 -1.70 -17.27
N GLU A 280 -0.04 -2.07 -17.74
CA GLU A 280 -0.61 -3.42 -17.58
C GLU A 280 0.34 -4.51 -18.09
N ASP A 281 0.96 -4.30 -19.25
CA ASP A 281 1.90 -5.27 -19.83
C ASP A 281 3.07 -5.56 -18.88
N PHE A 282 3.62 -4.54 -18.22
CA PHE A 282 4.72 -4.72 -17.28
C PHE A 282 4.25 -5.33 -15.95
N LEU A 283 3.05 -4.95 -15.50
CA LEU A 283 2.53 -5.33 -14.19
C LEU A 283 1.93 -6.74 -14.17
N PHE A 284 1.36 -7.23 -15.27
CA PHE A 284 0.69 -8.53 -15.31
C PHE A 284 1.47 -9.59 -16.07
N THR A 285 2.41 -9.24 -16.94
CA THR A 285 3.25 -10.25 -17.57
C THR A 285 4.13 -10.91 -16.52
N PRO A 286 3.96 -12.22 -16.25
CA PRO A 286 4.89 -12.94 -15.40
C PRO A 286 6.26 -12.82 -16.04
N LYS A 287 7.26 -12.31 -15.33
CA LYS A 287 8.64 -12.64 -15.69
C LYS A 287 8.68 -14.16 -15.71
N ALA A 288 8.97 -14.75 -16.87
CA ALA A 288 9.19 -16.17 -16.96
C ALA A 288 10.12 -16.53 -15.81
N SER A 289 9.63 -17.31 -14.85
CA SER A 289 10.46 -17.72 -13.74
C SER A 289 11.50 -18.63 -14.37
N THR A 290 12.67 -18.08 -14.70
CA THR A 290 13.91 -18.82 -14.65
C THR A 290 14.18 -19.11 -13.18
N ILE A 291 13.28 -19.82 -12.51
CA ILE A 291 13.76 -20.83 -11.59
C ILE A 291 14.47 -21.76 -12.55
N GLU A 292 15.79 -21.59 -12.67
CA GLU A 292 16.58 -22.55 -13.41
C GLU A 292 16.19 -23.90 -12.83
N CYS A 293 15.80 -24.87 -13.68
CA CYS A 293 15.38 -26.19 -13.21
C CYS A 293 16.38 -26.78 -12.19
N GLU A 294 17.64 -26.34 -12.27
CA GLU A 294 18.71 -26.61 -11.32
C GLU A 294 18.40 -26.16 -9.88
N GLU A 295 17.93 -24.94 -9.63
CA GLU A 295 17.62 -24.47 -8.26
C GLU A 295 16.47 -25.27 -7.64
N LEU A 296 15.41 -25.54 -8.43
CA LEU A 296 14.29 -26.35 -7.99
C LEU A 296 14.72 -27.81 -7.76
N ALA A 297 15.56 -28.35 -8.64
CA ALA A 297 16.11 -29.69 -8.50
C ALA A 297 17.01 -29.80 -7.25
N MET A 298 17.85 -28.80 -6.98
CA MET A 298 18.69 -28.74 -5.78
C MET A 298 17.85 -28.67 -4.51
N ALA A 299 16.85 -27.79 -4.46
CA ALA A 299 15.94 -27.68 -3.31
C ALA A 299 15.18 -28.99 -3.08
N THR A 300 14.67 -29.61 -4.14
CA THR A 300 13.94 -30.89 -4.07
C THR A 300 14.84 -32.04 -3.63
N ALA A 301 16.08 -32.09 -4.14
CA ALA A 301 17.07 -33.08 -3.74
C ALA A 301 17.47 -32.93 -2.27
N PHE A 302 17.63 -31.70 -1.79
CA PHE A 302 17.95 -31.41 -0.40
C PHE A 302 16.81 -31.79 0.55
N VAL A 303 15.56 -31.45 0.22
CA VAL A 303 14.39 -31.88 1.01
C VAL A 303 14.29 -33.41 1.06
N ASN A 304 14.42 -34.09 -0.09
CA ASN A 304 14.42 -35.56 -0.15
C ASN A 304 15.55 -36.18 0.70
N TYR A 305 16.73 -35.54 0.71
CA TYR A 305 17.84 -35.96 1.56
C TYR A 305 17.51 -35.83 3.05
N LEU A 306 16.88 -34.72 3.47
CA LEU A 306 16.45 -34.52 4.85
C LEU A 306 15.38 -35.54 5.27
N ASP A 307 14.37 -35.77 4.44
CA ASP A 307 13.32 -36.77 4.71
C ASP A 307 13.93 -38.17 4.90
N LYS A 308 14.86 -38.57 4.03
CA LYS A 308 15.57 -39.85 4.14
C LYS A 308 16.44 -39.95 5.39
N LEU A 309 17.03 -38.85 5.85
CA LEU A 309 17.77 -38.83 7.11
C LEU A 309 16.84 -39.04 8.31
N GLU A 310 15.66 -38.44 8.31
CA GLU A 310 14.65 -38.62 9.36
C GLU A 310 14.14 -40.07 9.40
N GLU A 311 13.77 -40.66 8.25
CA GLU A 311 13.36 -42.07 8.14
C GLU A 311 14.45 -43.03 8.65
N THR A 312 15.72 -42.74 8.35
CA THR A 312 16.85 -43.58 8.80
C THR A 312 17.08 -43.48 10.31
N ASN A 313 16.87 -42.30 10.91
CA ASN A 313 16.97 -42.10 12.36
C ASN A 313 15.82 -42.81 13.10
N LEU A 314 14.60 -42.78 12.58
CA LEU A 314 13.43 -43.47 13.14
C LEU A 314 13.57 -45.01 13.10
N HIS A 315 14.23 -45.57 12.07
CA HIS A 315 14.53 -47.00 11.98
C HIS A 315 15.80 -47.46 12.71
N SER A 316 16.52 -46.55 13.36
CA SER A 316 17.70 -46.90 14.19
C SER A 316 17.34 -47.23 15.64
N THR A 317 16.15 -46.84 16.10
CA THR A 317 15.70 -47.03 17.49
C THR A 317 14.86 -48.30 17.69
N THR A 318 14.46 -48.98 16.61
CA THR A 318 13.63 -50.19 16.65
C THR A 318 14.22 -51.30 15.76
N GLU A 319 15.27 -51.97 16.24
CA GLU A 319 15.57 -53.41 16.07
C GLU A 319 17.07 -53.72 16.19
N ASN A 320 17.40 -54.40 17.28
CA ASN A 320 18.44 -55.41 17.50
C ASN A 320 19.69 -55.46 16.59
N GLY A 321 20.85 -55.31 17.27
CA GLY A 321 22.14 -55.85 16.83
C GLY A 321 23.04 -54.85 16.12
N ASN A 322 23.91 -54.18 16.87
CA ASN A 322 24.99 -53.33 16.36
C ASN A 322 25.91 -54.10 15.40
N ASN A 323 25.58 -54.14 14.11
CA ASN A 323 26.53 -54.48 13.06
C ASN A 323 27.06 -53.17 12.43
N PRO A 324 28.29 -52.75 12.74
CA PRO A 324 28.89 -51.52 12.24
C PRO A 324 28.87 -51.42 10.70
N TRP A 325 28.94 -52.55 10.01
CA TRP A 325 28.94 -52.62 8.54
C TRP A 325 27.58 -52.31 7.92
N LYS A 326 26.47 -52.69 8.57
CA LYS A 326 25.12 -52.33 8.11
C LYS A 326 24.83 -50.84 8.35
N SER A 327 25.27 -50.31 9.49
CA SER A 327 25.20 -48.87 9.80
C SER A 327 26.01 -48.03 8.82
N PHE A 328 27.26 -48.44 8.54
CA PHE A 328 28.12 -47.80 7.54
C PHE A 328 27.53 -47.90 6.13
N GLY A 329 26.98 -49.05 5.73
CA GLY A 329 26.31 -49.22 4.45
C GLY A 329 25.10 -48.30 4.27
N ARG A 330 24.26 -48.13 5.30
CA ARG A 330 23.14 -47.18 5.29
C ARG A 330 23.62 -45.73 5.17
N LYS A 331 24.61 -45.32 5.97
CA LYS A 331 25.24 -43.97 5.87
C LYS A 331 25.85 -43.71 4.49
N LYS A 332 26.48 -44.73 3.88
CA LYS A 332 27.12 -44.63 2.55
C LYS A 332 26.10 -44.53 1.41
N ASN A 333 24.92 -45.13 1.56
CA ASN A 333 23.83 -44.99 0.59
C ASN A 333 23.15 -43.61 0.65
N VAL A 334 23.09 -43.00 1.84
CA VAL A 334 22.55 -41.64 2.04
C VAL A 334 23.50 -40.57 1.48
N THR A 335 24.81 -40.80 1.55
CA THR A 335 25.85 -39.88 1.02
C THR A 335 26.13 -40.03 -0.48
N ARG A 336 25.28 -40.78 -1.21
CA ARG A 336 25.49 -41.12 -2.63
C ARG A 336 24.68 -40.26 -3.61
N LEU A 337 24.14 -39.14 -3.15
CA LEU A 337 23.56 -38.08 -3.99
C LEU A 337 24.67 -37.31 -4.71
#